data_AF-A0A173ZQC8-F1
#
_entry.id   AF-A0A173ZQC8-F1
#
_cell.length_a   1.000
_cell.length_b   1.000
_cell.length_c   1.000
_cell.angle_alpha   90.00
_cell.angle_beta   90.00
_cell.angle_gamma   90.00
#
_symmetry.space_group_name_H-M   'P 1'
#
loop_
_entity.id
_entity.type
_entity.pdbx_description
1 polymer ?
#
loop_
_entity_poly.entity_id
_entity_poly.type
_entity_poly.pdbx_seq_one_letter_code
_entity_poly.pdbx_strand_id
1 'polypeptide(L)'
;MSFYQAIQLGANSLKPLIKNAESKEIRNKYIAAIILRTVLNLMFCMFVIVSFGAVFGSENSIVGVVAVLALLHFRFSNLDFNVGQSALTIFGVFCIFAVVPYFASISNPILGFVINFLSIISILILTCHNVKLFNHSILVLSYLLLYGYKIDNEQVLFNRIIGLIFAGILVTSIFYIKQRKIKFENKFSNMIKDIDFNTERTKWQFKFAFVVTSSVLIGELLHIPRAMWIGIACMSIFHPDREQIEIRYKDRMKYMIIGSIIYGCIYILLPEEFRSFIGLMGGIMVGFSATYKWQVVFNAFGALAAATPILGLGGAIIFRIINNVFGALYSKGFDYITNSINKKVLMNVNEA
;
A
#
# COMPACT_ATOMS: atom_id res chain seq x y z
N MET A 1 25.50 -17.95 2.55
CA MET A 1 24.61 -17.07 3.35
C MET A 1 24.23 -17.74 4.67
N SER A 2 24.26 -17.04 5.80
CA SER A 2 23.83 -17.58 7.09
C SER A 2 22.30 -17.76 7.15
N PHE A 3 21.79 -18.54 8.11
CA PHE A 3 20.34 -18.72 8.28
C PHE A 3 19.63 -17.40 8.62
N TYR A 4 20.24 -16.61 9.51
CA TYR A 4 19.72 -15.29 9.87
C TYR A 4 19.62 -14.36 8.66
N GLN A 5 20.64 -14.33 7.80
CA GLN A 5 20.61 -13.56 6.55
C GLN A 5 19.50 -14.04 5.62
N ALA A 6 19.29 -15.35 5.50
CA ALA A 6 18.22 -15.92 4.68
C ALA A 6 16.83 -15.48 5.18
N ILE A 7 16.60 -15.42 6.50
CA ILE A 7 15.33 -14.93 7.08
C ILE A 7 15.05 -13.46 6.74
N GLN A 8 16.08 -12.64 6.50
CA GLN A 8 15.87 -11.25 6.11
C GLN A 8 15.36 -11.11 4.66
N LEU A 9 15.57 -12.12 3.80
CA LEU A 9 15.25 -12.05 2.37
C LEU A 9 13.76 -12.23 2.06
N GLY A 10 13.31 -11.52 1.03
CA GLY A 10 11.99 -11.64 0.42
C GLY A 10 11.70 -13.03 -0.18
N ALA A 11 10.42 -13.39 -0.34
CA ALA A 11 10.02 -14.60 -1.07
C ALA A 11 10.51 -14.58 -2.54
N ASN A 12 10.56 -13.39 -3.15
CA ASN A 12 11.13 -13.15 -4.47
C ASN A 12 12.61 -13.52 -4.57
N SER A 13 13.38 -13.32 -3.49
CA SER A 13 14.80 -13.69 -3.43
C SER A 13 15.02 -15.13 -2.97
N LEU A 14 14.21 -15.64 -2.04
CA LEU A 14 14.38 -16.98 -1.48
C LEU A 14 13.93 -18.09 -2.43
N LYS A 15 12.84 -17.93 -3.18
CA LYS A 15 12.36 -19.00 -4.08
C LYS A 15 13.36 -19.41 -5.16
N PRO A 16 14.06 -18.47 -5.84
CA PRO A 16 15.15 -18.83 -6.75
C PRO A 16 16.28 -19.61 -6.05
N LEU A 17 16.66 -19.20 -4.83
CA LEU A 17 17.69 -19.88 -4.03
C LEU A 17 17.28 -21.30 -3.63
N ILE A 18 15.99 -21.52 -3.32
CA ILE A 18 15.43 -22.85 -3.06
C ILE A 18 15.47 -23.72 -4.31
N LYS A 19 15.08 -23.17 -5.47
CA LYS A 19 15.03 -23.89 -6.75
C LYS A 19 16.42 -24.33 -7.20
N ASN A 20 17.42 -23.46 -7.04
CA ASN A 20 18.78 -23.67 -7.54
C ASN A 20 19.74 -24.18 -6.44
N ALA A 21 19.22 -24.71 -5.33
CA ALA A 21 20.05 -25.19 -4.24
C ALA A 21 20.85 -26.44 -4.64
N GLU A 22 22.16 -26.39 -4.43
CA GLU A 22 23.11 -27.45 -4.80
C GLU A 22 22.94 -28.73 -3.98
N SER A 23 22.46 -28.61 -2.73
CA SER A 23 22.25 -29.75 -1.83
C SER A 23 20.89 -29.69 -1.13
N LYS A 24 20.40 -30.87 -0.71
CA LYS A 24 19.15 -31.01 0.05
C LYS A 24 19.19 -30.22 1.37
N GLU A 25 20.35 -30.15 2.00
CA GLU A 25 20.55 -29.39 3.23
C GLU A 25 20.37 -27.88 3.01
N ILE A 26 21.00 -27.33 1.98
CA ILE A 26 20.87 -25.91 1.62
C ILE A 26 19.42 -25.59 1.23
N ARG A 27 18.77 -26.48 0.46
CA ARG A 27 17.36 -26.34 0.09
C ARG A 27 16.46 -26.29 1.33
N ASN A 28 16.64 -27.23 2.26
CA ASN A 28 15.85 -27.31 3.50
C ASN A 28 16.07 -26.07 4.37
N LYS A 29 17.30 -25.57 4.46
CA LYS A 29 17.63 -24.32 5.15
C LYS A 29 16.86 -23.12 4.59
N TYR A 30 16.78 -22.98 3.26
CA TYR A 30 16.03 -21.88 2.65
C TYR A 30 14.51 -22.06 2.75
N ILE A 31 14.00 -23.29 2.71
CA ILE A 31 12.58 -23.60 2.98
C ILE A 31 12.22 -23.25 4.43
N ALA A 32 13.05 -23.65 5.40
CA ALA A 32 12.85 -23.29 6.79
C ALA A 32 12.90 -21.77 7.00
N ALA A 33 13.83 -21.08 6.32
CA ALA A 33 13.94 -19.62 6.39
C ALA A 33 12.68 -18.91 5.87
N ILE A 34 12.13 -19.31 4.72
CA ILE A 34 10.92 -18.68 4.16
C ILE A 34 9.68 -18.96 5.02
N ILE A 35 9.54 -20.17 5.57
CA ILE A 35 8.42 -20.53 6.48
C ILE A 35 8.53 -19.72 7.77
N LEU A 36 9.68 -19.79 8.45
CA LEU A 36 9.87 -19.15 9.75
C LEU A 36 9.72 -17.63 9.62
N ARG A 37 10.29 -17.01 8.59
CA ARG A 37 10.11 -15.59 8.30
C ARG A 37 8.63 -15.23 8.14
N THR A 38 7.88 -16.02 7.37
CA THR A 38 6.47 -15.74 7.08
C THR A 38 5.62 -15.81 8.36
N VAL A 39 5.83 -16.85 9.17
CA VAL A 39 5.12 -17.04 10.44
C VAL A 39 5.50 -15.95 11.45
N LEU A 40 6.79 -15.65 11.62
CA LEU A 40 7.25 -14.57 12.52
C LEU A 40 6.72 -13.20 12.10
N ASN A 41 6.74 -12.88 10.81
CA ASN A 41 6.21 -11.62 10.30
C ASN A 41 4.71 -11.51 10.56
N LEU A 42 3.95 -12.59 10.33
CA LEU A 42 2.51 -12.59 10.60
C LEU A 42 2.21 -12.43 12.08
N MET A 43 2.88 -13.19 12.94
CA MET A 43 2.72 -13.08 14.40
C MET A 43 3.05 -11.68 14.88
N PHE A 44 4.11 -11.07 14.36
CA PHE A 44 4.46 -9.68 14.66
C PHE A 44 3.37 -8.71 14.19
N CYS A 45 2.86 -8.83 12.96
CA CYS A 45 1.76 -8.01 12.47
C CYS A 45 0.51 -8.14 13.34
N MET A 46 0.11 -9.37 13.67
CA MET A 46 -1.06 -9.62 14.51
C MET A 46 -0.87 -9.06 15.92
N PHE A 47 0.31 -9.26 16.51
CA PHE A 47 0.63 -8.70 17.82
C PHE A 47 0.49 -7.18 17.84
N VAL A 48 1.04 -6.48 16.85
CA VAL A 48 0.93 -5.01 16.75
C VAL A 48 -0.54 -4.60 16.56
N ILE A 49 -1.25 -5.19 15.60
CA ILE A 49 -2.65 -4.84 15.31
C ILE A 49 -3.54 -5.04 16.53
N VAL A 50 -3.44 -6.19 17.20
CA VAL A 50 -4.21 -6.51 18.41
C VAL A 50 -3.85 -5.58 19.56
N SER A 51 -2.56 -5.27 19.75
CA SER A 51 -2.14 -4.34 20.80
C SER A 51 -2.70 -2.94 20.59
N PHE A 52 -2.68 -2.43 19.35
CA PHE A 52 -3.30 -1.14 19.03
C PHE A 52 -4.82 -1.17 19.24
N GLY A 53 -5.49 -2.26 18.85
CA GLY A 53 -6.92 -2.44 19.11
C GLY A 53 -7.26 -2.50 20.60
N ALA A 54 -6.42 -3.13 21.41
CA ALA A 54 -6.60 -3.23 22.86
C ALA A 54 -6.37 -1.88 23.56
N VAL A 55 -5.37 -1.10 23.13
CA VAL A 55 -4.99 0.17 23.77
C VAL A 55 -5.85 1.34 23.30
N PHE A 56 -6.17 1.42 22.00
CA PHE A 56 -6.87 2.56 21.39
C PHE A 56 -8.32 2.24 20.98
N GLY A 57 -8.81 1.03 21.26
CA GLY A 57 -10.14 0.54 20.89
C GLY A 57 -10.13 -0.29 19.59
N SER A 58 -11.01 -1.29 19.52
CA SER A 58 -11.04 -2.26 18.41
C SER A 58 -11.28 -1.60 17.04
N GLU A 59 -12.04 -0.50 17.01
CA GLU A 59 -12.26 0.36 15.83
C GLU A 59 -10.98 1.05 15.31
N ASN A 60 -9.95 1.15 16.15
CA ASN A 60 -8.65 1.72 15.83
C ASN A 60 -7.57 0.69 15.49
N SER A 61 -7.95 -0.58 15.31
CA SER A 61 -7.01 -1.62 14.84
C SER A 61 -6.33 -1.27 13.51
N ILE A 62 -6.96 -0.43 12.67
CA ILE A 62 -6.38 0.07 11.42
C ILE A 62 -5.11 0.91 11.65
N VAL A 63 -4.99 1.59 12.79
CA VAL A 63 -3.79 2.33 13.18
C VAL A 63 -2.63 1.36 13.36
N GLY A 64 -2.87 0.19 13.98
CA GLY A 64 -1.87 -0.87 14.09
C GLY A 64 -1.43 -1.43 12.74
N VAL A 65 -2.34 -1.52 11.76
CA VAL A 65 -2.01 -1.89 10.38
C VAL A 65 -1.08 -0.84 9.75
N VAL A 66 -1.42 0.44 9.85
CA VAL A 66 -0.59 1.54 9.34
C VAL A 66 0.79 1.56 10.00
N ALA A 67 0.83 1.38 11.33
CA ALA A 67 2.07 1.29 12.09
C ALA A 67 2.97 0.15 11.57
N VAL A 68 2.43 -1.07 11.45
CA VAL A 68 3.25 -2.21 11.00
C VAL A 68 3.70 -2.10 9.56
N LEU A 69 2.85 -1.57 8.66
CA LEU A 69 3.22 -1.30 7.28
C LEU A 69 4.43 -0.35 7.20
N ALA A 70 4.39 0.76 7.93
CA ALA A 70 5.47 1.72 7.97
C ALA A 70 6.72 1.18 8.68
N LEU A 71 6.57 0.44 9.79
CA LEU A 71 7.68 -0.16 10.53
C LEU A 71 8.48 -1.16 9.68
N LEU A 72 7.78 -2.09 9.03
CA LEU A 72 8.42 -3.12 8.20
C LEU A 72 9.14 -2.51 6.99
N HIS A 73 8.62 -1.39 6.48
CA HIS A 73 9.20 -0.66 5.37
C HIS A 73 10.42 0.18 5.78
N PHE A 74 10.26 1.12 6.71
CA PHE A 74 11.31 2.06 7.11
C PHE A 74 12.42 1.44 7.97
N ARG A 75 12.25 0.19 8.40
CA ARG A 75 13.36 -0.63 8.91
C ARG A 75 14.46 -0.83 7.86
N PHE A 76 14.10 -0.91 6.58
CA PHE A 76 15.03 -1.21 5.49
C PHE A 76 15.11 -0.09 4.43
N SER A 77 14.10 0.76 4.33
CA SER A 77 14.06 1.89 3.40
C SER A 77 14.40 3.23 4.07
N ASN A 78 14.63 4.24 3.24
CA ASN A 78 14.85 5.63 3.66
C ASN A 78 14.19 6.63 2.71
N LEU A 79 14.39 7.93 2.95
CA LEU A 79 13.84 9.00 2.11
C LEU A 79 14.87 9.67 1.19
N ASP A 80 16.11 9.18 1.17
CA ASP A 80 17.21 9.69 0.33
C ASP A 80 17.70 11.12 0.62
N PHE A 81 17.54 11.57 1.87
CA PHE A 81 18.11 12.81 2.40
C PHE A 81 18.44 12.67 3.90
N ASN A 82 19.04 13.71 4.50
CA ASN A 82 19.49 13.73 5.89
C ASN A 82 18.57 12.96 6.84
N VAL A 83 19.15 12.05 7.65
CA VAL A 83 18.38 11.11 8.49
C VAL A 83 17.52 11.82 9.52
N GLY A 84 18.03 12.86 10.18
CA GLY A 84 17.27 13.61 11.19
C GLY A 84 16.07 14.32 10.56
N GLN A 85 16.26 14.95 9.40
CA GLN A 85 15.17 15.58 8.67
C GLN A 85 14.19 14.54 8.12
N SER A 86 14.67 13.40 7.62
CA SER A 86 13.82 12.30 7.14
C SER A 86 12.94 11.74 8.25
N ALA A 87 13.50 11.59 9.44
CA ALA A 87 12.78 11.16 10.64
C ALA A 87 11.63 12.14 10.96
N LEU A 88 11.91 13.45 10.96
CA LEU A 88 10.88 14.47 11.14
C LEU A 88 9.82 14.45 10.02
N THR A 89 10.23 14.24 8.77
CA THR A 89 9.30 14.12 7.64
C THR A 89 8.36 12.91 7.80
N ILE A 90 8.88 11.74 8.19
CA ILE A 90 8.05 10.56 8.46
C ILE A 90 7.04 10.87 9.58
N PHE A 91 7.49 11.51 10.66
CA PHE A 91 6.59 11.92 11.74
C PHE A 91 5.51 12.91 11.24
N GLY A 92 5.90 13.89 10.41
CA GLY A 92 4.96 14.82 9.77
C GLY A 92 3.90 14.11 8.91
N VAL A 93 4.27 13.05 8.20
CA VAL A 93 3.31 12.20 7.46
C VAL A 93 2.33 11.50 8.41
N PHE A 94 2.77 11.04 9.59
CA PHE A 94 1.86 10.51 10.61
C PHE A 94 0.93 11.58 11.19
N CYS A 95 1.37 12.84 11.29
CA CYS A 95 0.48 13.95 11.64
C CYS A 95 -0.59 14.19 10.55
N ILE A 96 -0.21 14.10 9.27
CA ILE A 96 -1.17 14.13 8.15
C ILE A 96 -2.18 12.99 8.31
N PHE A 97 -1.71 11.77 8.56
CA PHE A 97 -2.56 10.59 8.78
C PHE A 97 -3.54 10.76 9.95
N ALA A 98 -3.14 11.44 11.03
CA ALA A 98 -3.97 11.63 12.21
C ALA A 98 -5.20 12.50 11.93
N VAL A 99 -5.08 13.46 11.01
CA VAL A 99 -6.06 14.56 10.88
C VAL A 99 -6.76 14.56 9.52
N VAL A 100 -5.98 14.49 8.43
CA VAL A 100 -6.46 14.79 7.08
C VAL A 100 -7.43 13.74 6.52
N PRO A 101 -7.19 12.42 6.67
CA PRO A 101 -8.14 11.41 6.21
C PRO A 101 -9.55 11.57 6.81
N TYR A 102 -9.64 11.94 8.09
CA TYR A 102 -10.92 12.16 8.76
C TYR A 102 -11.68 13.33 8.12
N PHE A 103 -11.03 14.50 7.99
CA PHE A 103 -11.66 15.68 7.37
C PHE A 103 -12.09 15.42 5.92
N ALA A 104 -11.29 14.70 5.16
CA ALA A 104 -11.68 14.29 3.81
C ALA A 104 -12.93 13.39 3.84
N SER A 105 -13.01 12.44 4.80
CA SER A 105 -14.11 11.45 4.86
C SER A 105 -15.46 12.01 5.30
N ILE A 106 -15.49 13.16 5.98
CA ILE A 106 -16.72 13.86 6.37
C ILE A 106 -17.11 14.95 5.37
N SER A 107 -16.25 15.24 4.40
CA SER A 107 -16.51 16.23 3.34
C SER A 107 -17.38 15.64 2.24
N ASN A 108 -18.00 16.51 1.42
CA ASN A 108 -18.63 16.05 0.18
C ASN A 108 -17.57 15.48 -0.78
N PRO A 109 -17.93 14.62 -1.76
CA PRO A 109 -16.96 13.95 -2.61
C PRO A 109 -15.97 14.88 -3.33
N ILE A 110 -16.43 16.05 -3.80
CA ILE A 110 -15.59 17.00 -4.55
C ILE A 110 -14.54 17.64 -3.62
N LEU A 111 -14.95 18.10 -2.44
CA LEU A 111 -14.03 18.65 -1.46
C LEU A 111 -13.10 17.57 -0.89
N GLY A 112 -13.63 16.38 -0.62
CA GLY A 112 -12.86 15.20 -0.23
C GLY A 112 -11.77 14.87 -1.25
N PHE A 113 -12.09 14.92 -2.55
CA PHE A 113 -11.10 14.77 -3.63
C PHE A 113 -9.96 15.79 -3.55
N VAL A 114 -10.27 17.08 -3.34
CA VAL A 114 -9.25 18.13 -3.24
C VAL A 114 -8.35 17.89 -2.03
N ILE A 115 -8.93 17.61 -0.86
CA ILE A 115 -8.17 17.34 0.38
C ILE A 115 -7.29 16.10 0.19
N ASN A 116 -7.85 15.01 -0.36
CA ASN A 116 -7.11 13.78 -0.65
C ASN A 116 -5.97 14.02 -1.64
N PHE A 117 -6.22 14.78 -2.70
CA PHE A 117 -5.22 15.09 -3.73
C PHE A 117 -4.05 15.86 -3.13
N LEU A 118 -4.33 16.94 -2.41
CA LEU A 118 -3.31 17.76 -1.74
C LEU A 118 -2.51 16.95 -0.71
N SER A 119 -3.19 16.13 0.08
CA SER A 119 -2.51 15.25 1.05
C SER A 119 -1.58 14.24 0.38
N ILE A 120 -2.09 13.50 -0.62
CA ILE A 120 -1.31 12.46 -1.30
C ILE A 120 -0.14 13.08 -2.06
N ILE A 121 -0.33 14.20 -2.77
CA ILE A 121 0.79 14.84 -3.47
C ILE A 121 1.84 15.38 -2.50
N SER A 122 1.44 15.94 -1.35
CA SER A 122 2.38 16.33 -0.29
C SER A 122 3.17 15.13 0.23
N ILE A 123 2.50 14.01 0.52
CA ILE A 123 3.18 12.77 0.94
C ILE A 123 4.20 12.33 -0.12
N LEU A 124 3.83 12.33 -1.40
CA LEU A 124 4.72 11.92 -2.49
C LEU A 124 5.93 12.83 -2.63
N ILE A 125 5.73 14.16 -2.64
CA ILE A 125 6.83 15.13 -2.75
C ILE A 125 7.80 14.98 -1.59
N LEU A 126 7.27 14.84 -0.35
CA LEU A 126 8.08 14.78 0.85
C LEU A 126 8.85 13.45 1.02
N THR A 127 8.34 12.36 0.47
CA THR A 127 8.86 11.00 0.78
C THR A 127 9.34 10.21 -0.44
N CYS A 128 9.03 10.64 -1.66
CA CYS A 128 9.33 9.91 -2.88
C CYS A 128 10.28 10.68 -3.79
N HIS A 129 11.34 11.27 -3.22
CA HIS A 129 12.42 11.86 -4.00
C HIS A 129 13.12 10.82 -4.88
N ASN A 130 13.38 9.64 -4.30
CA ASN A 130 13.86 8.46 -5.01
C ASN A 130 12.73 7.44 -5.15
N VAL A 131 12.11 7.42 -6.33
CA VAL A 131 10.91 6.61 -6.57
C VAL A 131 11.19 5.09 -6.53
N LYS A 132 12.46 4.69 -6.70
CA LYS A 132 12.89 3.28 -6.62
C LYS A 132 12.80 2.70 -5.21
N LEU A 133 12.67 3.54 -4.19
CA LEU A 133 12.50 3.12 -2.79
C LEU A 133 11.05 2.71 -2.45
N PHE A 134 10.10 2.90 -3.38
CA PHE A 134 8.71 2.48 -3.24
C PHE A 134 7.95 3.02 -2.00
N ASN A 135 8.42 4.13 -1.41
CA ASN A 135 7.79 4.76 -0.24
C ASN A 135 6.30 5.08 -0.48
N HIS A 136 5.94 5.49 -1.70
CA HIS A 136 4.56 5.78 -2.12
C HIS A 136 3.60 4.62 -1.86
N SER A 137 4.04 3.37 -2.11
CA SER A 137 3.18 2.20 -2.02
C SER A 137 2.68 1.96 -0.59
N ILE A 138 3.53 2.25 0.41
CA ILE A 138 3.22 2.03 1.82
C ILE A 138 2.46 3.21 2.41
N LEU A 139 2.91 4.44 2.13
CA LEU A 139 2.34 5.63 2.72
C LEU A 139 0.96 5.98 2.12
N VAL A 140 0.79 5.86 0.81
CA VAL A 140 -0.51 6.13 0.19
C VAL A 140 -1.52 5.04 0.52
N LEU A 141 -1.08 3.78 0.64
CA LEU A 141 -1.95 2.70 1.12
C LEU A 141 -2.43 3.00 2.55
N SER A 142 -1.52 3.43 3.42
CA SER A 142 -1.85 3.81 4.80
C SER A 142 -2.86 4.96 4.85
N TYR A 143 -2.67 5.99 4.02
CA TYR A 143 -3.61 7.10 3.89
C TYR A 143 -5.00 6.63 3.46
N LEU A 144 -5.10 5.84 2.39
CA LEU A 144 -6.37 5.34 1.87
C LEU A 144 -7.09 4.41 2.84
N LEU A 145 -6.35 3.61 3.60
CA LEU A 145 -6.89 2.79 4.67
C LEU A 145 -7.53 3.66 5.76
N LEU A 146 -6.81 4.67 6.26
CA LEU A 146 -7.36 5.58 7.27
C LEU A 146 -8.57 6.37 6.77
N TYR A 147 -8.55 6.79 5.50
CA TYR A 147 -9.64 7.49 4.84
C TYR A 147 -10.90 6.64 4.76
N GLY A 148 -10.78 5.39 4.30
CA GLY A 148 -11.95 4.56 4.06
C GLY A 148 -12.46 3.77 5.27
N TYR A 149 -11.67 3.65 6.35
CA TYR A 149 -12.15 3.23 7.66
C TYR A 149 -12.56 4.46 8.49
N LYS A 150 -13.63 5.12 8.02
CA LYS A 150 -14.23 6.31 8.63
C LYS A 150 -14.61 6.05 10.09
N ILE A 151 -14.44 7.07 10.92
CA ILE A 151 -14.92 7.11 12.29
C ILE A 151 -16.00 8.18 12.39
N ASP A 152 -17.14 7.83 12.94
CA ASP A 152 -18.23 8.78 13.22
C ASP A 152 -18.24 9.24 14.69
N ASN A 153 -17.60 8.51 15.60
CA ASN A 153 -17.56 8.83 17.04
C ASN A 153 -16.30 9.65 17.42
N GLU A 154 -16.51 10.80 18.06
CA GLU A 154 -15.42 11.72 18.46
C GLU A 154 -14.41 11.09 19.43
N GLN A 155 -14.85 10.26 20.38
CA GLN A 155 -13.96 9.57 21.32
C GLN A 155 -13.07 8.55 20.59
N VAL A 156 -13.65 7.83 19.63
CA VAL A 156 -12.90 6.87 18.81
C VAL A 156 -11.89 7.62 17.92
N LEU A 157 -12.25 8.80 17.41
CA LEU A 157 -11.36 9.67 16.63
C LEU A 157 -10.20 10.19 17.49
N PHE A 158 -10.47 10.64 18.71
CA PHE A 158 -9.43 11.08 19.64
C PHE A 158 -8.42 9.96 19.91
N ASN A 159 -8.89 8.74 20.17
CA ASN A 159 -8.03 7.58 20.34
C ASN A 159 -7.24 7.25 19.05
N ARG A 160 -7.83 7.43 17.85
CA ARG A 160 -7.14 7.27 16.57
C ARG A 160 -5.97 8.24 16.45
N ILE A 161 -6.20 9.51 16.77
CA ILE A 161 -5.18 10.57 16.70
C ILE A 161 -4.02 10.21 17.63
N ILE A 162 -4.29 9.91 18.90
CA ILE A 162 -3.25 9.51 19.86
C ILE A 162 -2.50 8.26 19.36
N GLY A 163 -3.23 7.25 18.88
CA GLY A 163 -2.64 6.04 18.32
C GLY A 163 -1.72 6.32 17.14
N LEU A 164 -2.09 7.22 16.23
CA LEU A 164 -1.27 7.58 15.07
C LEU A 164 -0.05 8.41 15.47
N ILE A 165 -0.17 9.31 16.45
CA ILE A 165 0.99 10.03 16.99
C ILE A 165 1.97 9.04 17.64
N PHE A 166 1.47 8.11 18.46
CA PHE A 166 2.28 7.05 19.06
C PHE A 166 2.96 6.17 18.00
N ALA A 167 2.20 5.73 16.98
CA ALA A 167 2.73 4.96 15.86
C ALA A 167 3.82 5.76 15.10
N GLY A 168 3.61 7.05 14.88
CA GLY A 168 4.58 7.94 14.24
C GLY A 168 5.88 8.03 15.03
N ILE A 169 5.80 8.22 16.34
CA ILE A 169 6.99 8.24 17.23
C ILE A 169 7.74 6.91 17.13
N LEU A 170 7.02 5.78 17.22
CA LEU A 170 7.60 4.44 17.14
C LEU A 170 8.32 4.21 15.80
N VAL A 171 7.65 4.49 14.69
CA VAL A 171 8.20 4.31 13.32
C VAL A 171 9.41 5.20 13.12
N THR A 172 9.31 6.48 13.47
CA THR A 172 10.39 7.44 13.31
C THR A 172 11.60 7.09 14.17
N SER A 173 11.38 6.61 15.40
CA SER A 173 12.46 6.18 16.29
C SER A 173 13.23 4.99 15.71
N ILE A 174 12.51 3.97 15.23
CA ILE A 174 13.12 2.79 14.61
C ILE A 174 13.84 3.16 13.32
N PHE A 175 13.22 3.98 12.47
CA PHE A 175 13.85 4.52 11.28
C PHE A 175 15.17 5.21 11.61
N TYR A 176 15.17 6.15 12.56
CA TYR A 176 16.38 6.88 12.95
C TYR A 176 17.46 5.93 13.46
N ILE A 177 17.14 4.99 14.35
CA ILE A 177 18.10 4.01 14.89
C ILE A 177 18.72 3.17 13.77
N LYS A 178 17.93 2.76 12.78
CA LYS A 178 18.40 1.91 11.66
C LYS A 178 19.19 2.69 10.63
N GLN A 179 18.85 3.94 10.37
CA GLN A 179 19.42 4.73 9.29
C GLN A 179 20.48 5.74 9.74
N ARG A 180 20.66 6.02 11.05
CA ARG A 180 21.59 7.05 11.57
C ARG A 180 23.05 6.91 11.14
N LYS A 181 23.48 5.72 10.70
CA LYS A 181 24.85 5.47 10.23
C LYS A 181 25.05 5.80 8.75
N ILE A 182 23.97 6.03 8.00
CA ILE A 182 24.03 6.38 6.58
C ILE A 182 24.19 7.89 6.45
N LYS A 183 25.15 8.32 5.64
CA LYS A 183 25.33 9.73 5.28
C LYS A 183 24.64 9.99 3.95
N PHE A 184 23.76 10.99 3.94
CA PHE A 184 23.10 11.49 2.74
C PHE A 184 23.64 12.88 2.43
N GLU A 185 23.89 13.16 1.15
CA GLU A 185 24.31 14.47 0.67
C GLU A 185 23.14 15.45 0.63
N ASN A 186 21.95 14.94 0.30
CA ASN A 186 20.73 15.73 0.19
C ASN A 186 20.19 16.19 1.55
N LYS A 187 19.62 17.39 1.57
CA LYS A 187 18.84 17.96 2.68
C LYS A 187 17.37 18.13 2.27
N PHE A 188 16.50 18.32 3.26
CA PHE A 188 15.07 18.59 3.04
C PHE A 188 14.82 19.76 2.08
N SER A 189 15.62 20.82 2.16
CA SER A 189 15.53 21.97 1.24
C SER A 189 15.67 21.56 -0.22
N ASN A 190 16.49 20.55 -0.53
CA ASN A 190 16.69 20.08 -1.89
C ASN A 190 15.41 19.40 -2.40
N MET A 191 14.69 18.69 -1.53
CA MET A 191 13.44 18.04 -1.90
C MET A 191 12.40 19.03 -2.43
N ILE A 192 12.35 20.23 -1.85
CA ILE A 192 11.45 21.31 -2.28
C ILE A 192 12.01 22.03 -3.53
N LYS A 193 13.33 22.27 -3.58
CA LYS A 193 13.97 22.94 -4.73
C LYS A 193 13.91 22.11 -6.01
N ASP A 194 13.96 20.79 -5.90
CA ASP A 194 13.96 19.88 -7.05
C ASP A 194 12.53 19.58 -7.56
N ILE A 195 11.52 20.32 -7.08
CA ILE A 195 10.18 20.28 -7.65
C ILE A 195 10.20 21.05 -8.97
N ASP A 196 10.34 20.30 -10.05
CA ASP A 196 10.22 20.80 -11.41
C ASP A 196 9.21 19.95 -12.18
N PHE A 197 8.13 20.59 -12.65
CA PHE A 197 7.04 19.99 -13.43
C PHE A 197 7.49 19.43 -14.80
N ASN A 198 8.70 19.78 -15.24
CA ASN A 198 9.28 19.22 -16.46
C ASN A 198 9.97 17.87 -16.23
N THR A 199 10.29 17.52 -14.98
CA THR A 199 10.94 16.25 -14.65
C THR A 199 9.96 15.08 -14.65
N GLU A 200 10.42 13.91 -15.07
CA GLU A 200 9.60 12.68 -15.07
C GLU A 200 9.15 12.28 -13.67
N ARG A 201 9.96 12.54 -12.64
CA ARG A 201 9.60 12.29 -11.25
C ARG A 201 8.39 13.11 -10.82
N THR A 202 8.44 14.43 -10.95
CA THR A 202 7.35 15.31 -10.51
C THR A 202 6.09 15.02 -11.32
N LYS A 203 6.22 14.88 -12.65
CA LYS A 203 5.08 14.45 -13.49
C LYS A 203 4.47 13.15 -13.00
N TRP A 204 5.28 12.14 -12.68
CA TRP A 204 4.79 10.88 -12.16
C TRP A 204 4.09 11.04 -10.80
N GLN A 205 4.63 11.82 -9.87
CA GLN A 205 4.02 12.07 -8.55
C GLN A 205 2.63 12.69 -8.70
N PHE A 206 2.49 13.73 -9.55
CA PHE A 206 1.21 14.37 -9.82
C PHE A 206 0.22 13.44 -10.52
N LYS A 207 0.67 12.70 -11.55
CA LYS A 207 -0.16 11.69 -12.23
C LYS A 207 -0.64 10.63 -11.25
N PHE A 208 0.24 10.11 -10.39
CA PHE A 208 -0.09 9.11 -9.38
C PHE A 208 -1.12 9.66 -8.39
N ALA A 209 -0.88 10.83 -7.81
CA ALA A 209 -1.81 11.44 -6.87
C ALA A 209 -3.19 11.64 -7.50
N PHE A 210 -3.22 12.20 -8.71
CA PHE A 210 -4.45 12.45 -9.44
C PHE A 210 -5.22 11.16 -9.72
N VAL A 211 -4.58 10.16 -10.33
CA VAL A 211 -5.22 8.87 -10.68
C VAL A 211 -5.80 8.19 -9.46
N VAL A 212 -5.07 8.19 -8.34
CA VAL A 212 -5.54 7.55 -7.12
C VAL A 212 -6.77 8.29 -6.58
N THR A 213 -6.71 9.61 -6.43
CA THR A 213 -7.80 10.36 -5.79
C THR A 213 -9.01 10.55 -6.69
N SER A 214 -8.83 10.74 -7.99
CA SER A 214 -9.92 10.84 -8.95
C SER A 214 -10.67 9.53 -9.10
N SER A 215 -9.99 8.38 -8.98
CA SER A 215 -10.64 7.07 -8.98
C SER A 215 -11.52 6.85 -7.75
N VAL A 216 -11.09 7.36 -6.58
CA VAL A 216 -11.91 7.36 -5.35
C VAL A 216 -13.11 8.29 -5.52
N LEU A 217 -12.90 9.51 -6.04
CA LEU A 217 -13.97 10.45 -6.35
C LEU A 217 -15.05 9.83 -7.25
N ILE A 218 -14.65 9.19 -8.35
CA ILE A 218 -15.60 8.52 -9.26
C ILE A 218 -16.38 7.46 -8.49
N GLY A 219 -15.71 6.65 -7.66
CA GLY A 219 -16.39 5.67 -6.82
C GLY A 219 -17.41 6.28 -5.86
N GLU A 220 -17.08 7.40 -5.24
CA GLU A 220 -17.97 8.10 -4.30
C GLU A 220 -19.16 8.77 -4.98
N LEU A 221 -18.94 9.38 -6.15
CA LEU A 221 -20.01 9.95 -6.98
C LEU A 221 -20.98 8.87 -7.50
N LEU A 222 -20.48 7.65 -7.70
CA LEU A 222 -21.29 6.48 -8.05
C LEU A 222 -21.88 5.76 -6.82
N HIS A 223 -21.69 6.32 -5.62
CA HIS A 223 -22.14 5.73 -4.35
C HIS A 223 -21.62 4.30 -4.12
N ILE A 224 -20.43 3.98 -4.64
CA ILE A 224 -19.80 2.66 -4.47
C ILE A 224 -19.32 2.56 -3.01
N PRO A 225 -19.77 1.55 -2.24
CA PRO A 225 -19.33 1.38 -0.87
C PRO A 225 -17.81 1.16 -0.84
N ARG A 226 -17.10 1.74 0.13
CA ARG A 226 -15.64 1.58 0.26
C ARG A 226 -14.86 1.93 -1.02
N ALA A 227 -15.15 3.08 -1.63
CA ALA A 227 -14.46 3.59 -2.81
C ALA A 227 -12.92 3.63 -2.70
N MET A 228 -12.38 3.69 -1.47
CA MET A 228 -10.95 3.50 -1.15
C MET A 228 -10.31 2.30 -1.90
N TRP A 229 -11.06 1.21 -2.12
CA TRP A 229 -10.52 0.00 -2.75
C TRP A 229 -10.19 0.21 -4.23
N ILE A 230 -10.90 1.11 -4.90
CA ILE A 230 -10.60 1.53 -6.26
C ILE A 230 -9.26 2.28 -6.26
N GLY A 231 -9.08 3.24 -5.35
CA GLY A 231 -7.80 3.94 -5.16
C GLY A 231 -6.63 2.99 -4.88
N ILE A 232 -6.84 1.98 -4.03
CA ILE A 232 -5.86 0.93 -3.74
C ILE A 232 -5.54 0.10 -4.99
N ALA A 233 -6.53 -0.16 -5.84
CA ALA A 233 -6.30 -0.83 -7.12
C ALA A 233 -5.46 0.03 -8.06
N CYS A 234 -5.82 1.30 -8.20
CA CYS A 234 -5.10 2.24 -9.04
C CYS A 234 -3.64 2.43 -8.64
N MET A 235 -3.37 2.66 -7.34
CA MET A 235 -2.01 2.88 -6.84
C MET A 235 -1.09 1.66 -7.01
N SER A 236 -1.66 0.45 -7.00
CA SER A 236 -0.88 -0.78 -7.14
C SER A 236 -0.35 -0.99 -8.57
N ILE A 237 -1.03 -0.39 -9.55
CA ILE A 237 -0.72 -0.47 -10.97
C ILE A 237 0.18 0.69 -11.39
N PHE A 238 -0.12 1.90 -10.90
CA PHE A 238 0.56 3.12 -11.32
C PHE A 238 2.00 3.14 -10.80
N HIS A 239 2.92 2.70 -11.65
CA HIS A 239 4.32 2.42 -11.34
C HIS A 239 5.23 3.45 -12.04
N PRO A 240 6.41 3.78 -11.49
CA PRO A 240 7.34 4.74 -12.13
C PRO A 240 7.86 4.24 -13.47
N ASP A 241 8.11 2.93 -13.55
CA ASP A 241 8.41 2.23 -14.80
C ASP A 241 7.11 1.87 -15.53
N ARG A 242 7.00 2.31 -16.78
CA ARG A 242 5.84 2.15 -17.64
C ARG A 242 5.62 0.71 -18.09
N GLU A 243 6.69 -0.07 -18.30
CA GLU A 243 6.54 -1.49 -18.65
C GLU A 243 5.80 -2.24 -17.54
N GLN A 244 6.07 -1.86 -16.29
CA GLN A 244 5.36 -2.42 -15.14
C GLN A 244 3.88 -2.03 -15.11
N ILE A 245 3.49 -0.86 -15.62
CA ILE A 245 2.06 -0.51 -15.76
C ILE A 245 1.38 -1.53 -16.69
N GLU A 246 1.99 -1.82 -17.85
CA GLU A 246 1.46 -2.78 -18.85
C GLU A 246 1.30 -4.19 -18.29
N ILE A 247 2.27 -4.63 -17.48
CA ILE A 247 2.23 -5.94 -16.84
C ILE A 247 1.16 -5.94 -15.74
N ARG A 248 1.19 -4.95 -14.85
CA ARG A 248 0.36 -4.95 -13.64
C ARG A 248 -1.11 -4.72 -13.90
N TYR A 249 -1.51 -3.95 -14.91
CA TYR A 249 -2.95 -3.78 -15.19
C TYR A 249 -3.58 -5.08 -15.68
N LYS A 250 -2.90 -5.81 -16.59
CA LYS A 250 -3.33 -7.14 -17.08
C LYS A 250 -3.35 -8.15 -15.95
N ASP A 251 -2.27 -8.21 -15.17
CA ASP A 251 -2.15 -9.14 -14.06
C ASP A 251 -3.20 -8.85 -12.99
N ARG A 252 -3.45 -7.58 -12.65
CA ARG A 252 -4.44 -7.24 -11.64
C ARG A 252 -5.85 -7.68 -12.04
N MET A 253 -6.24 -7.49 -13.30
CA MET A 253 -7.54 -7.97 -13.79
C MET A 253 -7.62 -9.50 -13.74
N LYS A 254 -6.66 -10.20 -14.35
CA LYS A 254 -6.67 -11.66 -14.46
C LYS A 254 -6.58 -12.35 -13.10
N TYR A 255 -5.61 -11.95 -12.28
CA TYR A 255 -5.35 -12.61 -11.01
C TYR A 255 -6.33 -12.20 -9.90
N MET A 256 -7.01 -11.05 -10.02
CA MET A 256 -8.13 -10.75 -9.11
C MET A 256 -9.33 -11.66 -9.36
N ILE A 257 -9.65 -11.97 -10.62
CA ILE A 257 -10.71 -12.93 -10.95
C ILE A 257 -10.34 -14.31 -10.36
N ILE A 258 -9.11 -14.78 -10.61
CA ILE A 258 -8.60 -16.04 -10.05
C ILE A 258 -8.69 -16.04 -8.52
N GLY A 259 -8.21 -14.98 -7.85
CA GLY A 259 -8.26 -14.87 -6.39
C GLY A 259 -9.68 -14.86 -5.83
N SER A 260 -10.62 -14.23 -6.53
CA SER A 260 -12.02 -14.18 -6.11
C SER A 260 -12.72 -15.54 -6.26
N ILE A 261 -12.40 -16.29 -7.33
CA ILE A 261 -12.87 -17.67 -7.51
C ILE A 261 -12.30 -18.58 -6.43
N ILE A 262 -10.98 -18.52 -6.18
CA ILE A 262 -10.34 -19.35 -5.14
C ILE A 262 -10.93 -19.03 -3.77
N TYR A 263 -11.11 -17.76 -3.43
CA TYR A 263 -11.79 -17.35 -2.20
C TYR A 263 -13.20 -17.96 -2.10
N GLY A 264 -13.98 -17.89 -3.18
CA GLY A 264 -15.33 -18.47 -3.25
C GLY A 264 -15.34 -19.97 -2.99
N CYS A 265 -14.46 -20.72 -3.65
CA CYS A 265 -14.33 -22.17 -3.44
C CYS A 265 -13.94 -22.48 -1.99
N ILE A 266 -12.94 -21.79 -1.44
CA ILE A 266 -12.50 -21.97 -0.05
C ILE A 266 -13.66 -21.66 0.92
N TYR A 267 -14.39 -20.57 0.69
CA TYR A 267 -15.51 -20.14 1.55
C TYR A 267 -16.64 -21.17 1.59
N ILE A 268 -16.97 -21.78 0.45
CA ILE A 268 -18.02 -22.81 0.33
C ILE A 268 -17.58 -24.13 0.99
N LEU A 269 -16.31 -24.51 0.81
CA LEU A 269 -15.77 -25.75 1.34
C LEU A 269 -15.45 -25.70 2.84
N LEU A 270 -15.15 -24.50 3.38
CA LEU A 270 -14.87 -24.36 4.80
C LEU A 270 -16.16 -24.38 5.65
N PRO A 271 -16.16 -25.13 6.77
CA PRO A 271 -17.18 -24.97 7.81
C PRO A 271 -17.24 -23.52 8.31
N GLU A 272 -18.44 -23.08 8.73
CA GLU A 272 -18.68 -21.66 9.06
C GLU A 272 -17.73 -21.12 10.13
N GLU A 273 -17.44 -21.94 11.14
CA GLU A 273 -16.55 -21.64 12.27
C GLU A 273 -15.14 -21.23 11.82
N PHE A 274 -14.67 -21.75 10.67
CA PHE A 274 -13.33 -21.49 10.17
C PHE A 274 -13.26 -20.33 9.16
N ARG A 275 -14.39 -19.80 8.69
CA ARG A 275 -14.41 -18.77 7.63
C ARG A 275 -13.73 -17.46 8.05
N SER A 276 -13.71 -17.16 9.34
CA SER A 276 -12.99 -16.01 9.91
C SER A 276 -11.47 -16.06 9.67
N PHE A 277 -10.90 -17.26 9.48
CA PHE A 277 -9.46 -17.44 9.22
C PHE A 277 -9.06 -17.26 7.76
N ILE A 278 -10.01 -17.17 6.81
CA ILE A 278 -9.68 -17.07 5.38
C ILE A 278 -8.84 -15.81 5.09
N GLY A 279 -9.15 -14.69 5.77
CA GLY A 279 -8.34 -13.47 5.67
C GLY A 279 -6.89 -13.68 6.15
N LEU A 280 -6.71 -14.41 7.26
CA LEU A 280 -5.39 -14.75 7.80
C LEU A 280 -4.62 -15.68 6.87
N MET A 281 -5.29 -16.68 6.27
CA MET A 281 -4.71 -17.54 5.25
C MET A 281 -4.20 -16.72 4.06
N GLY A 282 -4.97 -15.71 3.62
CA GLY A 282 -4.52 -14.76 2.61
C GLY A 282 -3.21 -14.09 2.97
N GLY A 283 -3.09 -13.58 4.20
CA GLY A 283 -1.85 -12.95 4.71
C GLY A 283 -0.64 -13.89 4.68
N ILE A 284 -0.82 -15.15 5.12
CA ILE A 284 0.23 -16.18 5.07
C ILE A 284 0.67 -16.43 3.61
N MET A 285 -0.30 -16.62 2.71
CA MET A 285 -0.01 -16.94 1.31
C MET A 285 0.61 -15.76 0.55
N VAL A 286 0.29 -14.51 0.92
CA VAL A 286 1.03 -13.32 0.45
C VAL A 286 2.49 -13.37 0.90
N GLY A 287 2.76 -13.79 2.14
CA GLY A 287 4.14 -13.96 2.65
C GLY A 287 4.98 -14.95 1.83
N PHE A 288 4.35 -15.97 1.27
CA PHE A 288 4.97 -16.92 0.35
C PHE A 288 4.96 -16.49 -1.12
N SER A 289 4.34 -15.36 -1.47
CA SER A 289 4.19 -14.92 -2.86
C SER A 289 5.39 -14.13 -3.34
N ALA A 290 6.13 -14.72 -4.28
CA ALA A 290 7.32 -14.13 -4.90
C ALA A 290 6.99 -13.16 -6.05
N THR A 291 5.81 -13.28 -6.65
CA THR A 291 5.41 -12.48 -7.82
C THR A 291 4.17 -11.67 -7.52
N TYR A 292 4.04 -10.52 -8.19
CA TYR A 292 2.87 -9.64 -8.09
C TYR A 292 1.56 -10.39 -8.35
N LYS A 293 1.56 -11.30 -9.34
CA LYS A 293 0.42 -12.16 -9.70
C LYS A 293 -0.21 -12.87 -8.51
N TRP A 294 0.60 -13.62 -7.75
CA TRP A 294 0.12 -14.36 -6.59
C TRP A 294 -0.15 -13.47 -5.38
N GLN A 295 0.56 -12.34 -5.26
CA GLN A 295 0.23 -11.33 -4.26
C GLN A 295 -1.18 -10.75 -4.51
N VAL A 296 -1.58 -10.50 -5.76
CA VAL A 296 -2.95 -10.06 -6.10
C VAL A 296 -3.99 -11.10 -5.70
N VAL A 297 -3.75 -12.38 -6.01
CA VAL A 297 -4.66 -13.50 -5.66
C VAL A 297 -4.92 -13.53 -4.15
N PHE A 298 -3.86 -13.62 -3.35
CA PHE A 298 -4.02 -13.87 -1.92
C PHE A 298 -4.33 -12.60 -1.11
N ASN A 299 -3.89 -11.43 -1.58
CA ASN A 299 -4.28 -10.16 -0.96
C ASN A 299 -5.78 -9.85 -1.18
N ALA A 300 -6.44 -10.50 -2.14
CA ALA A 300 -7.88 -10.39 -2.31
C ALA A 300 -8.64 -10.96 -1.11
N PHE A 301 -8.11 -11.98 -0.42
CA PHE A 301 -8.83 -12.71 0.62
C PHE A 301 -9.20 -11.84 1.81
N GLY A 302 -8.28 -10.99 2.28
CA GLY A 302 -8.57 -10.08 3.39
C GLY A 302 -9.69 -9.09 3.05
N ALA A 303 -9.68 -8.54 1.83
CA ALA A 303 -10.71 -7.61 1.37
C ALA A 303 -12.06 -8.32 1.12
N LEU A 304 -12.04 -9.53 0.55
CA LEU A 304 -13.23 -10.34 0.33
C LEU A 304 -13.84 -10.79 1.66
N ALA A 305 -13.03 -11.26 2.61
CA ALA A 305 -13.46 -11.61 3.96
C ALA A 305 -14.09 -10.43 4.70
N ALA A 306 -13.57 -9.21 4.52
CA ALA A 306 -14.16 -8.00 5.08
C ALA A 306 -15.45 -7.53 4.36
N ALA A 307 -15.65 -7.93 3.10
CA ALA A 307 -16.80 -7.53 2.29
C ALA A 307 -17.96 -8.54 2.34
N THR A 308 -17.67 -9.84 2.53
CA THR A 308 -18.68 -10.90 2.55
C THR A 308 -19.76 -10.70 3.62
N PRO A 309 -19.46 -10.27 4.86
CA PRO A 309 -20.51 -9.98 5.85
C PRO A 309 -21.46 -8.85 5.44
N ILE A 310 -21.04 -7.97 4.53
CA ILE A 310 -21.79 -6.78 4.11
C ILE A 310 -22.58 -7.05 2.83
N LEU A 311 -21.95 -7.71 1.85
CA LEU A 311 -22.48 -7.87 0.49
C LEU A 311 -22.93 -9.32 0.18
N GLY A 312 -22.76 -10.25 1.11
CA GLY A 312 -22.82 -11.68 0.84
C GLY A 312 -21.64 -12.17 0.00
N LEU A 313 -21.55 -13.49 -0.20
CA LEU A 313 -20.43 -14.09 -0.94
C LEU A 313 -20.40 -13.63 -2.41
N GLY A 314 -21.52 -13.79 -3.12
CA GLY A 314 -21.64 -13.41 -4.53
C GLY A 314 -21.44 -11.91 -4.75
N GLY A 315 -22.07 -11.08 -3.91
CA GLY A 315 -21.91 -9.64 -3.95
C GLY A 315 -20.47 -9.21 -3.69
N ALA A 316 -19.79 -9.77 -2.69
CA ALA A 316 -18.38 -9.47 -2.41
C ALA A 316 -17.44 -9.83 -3.58
N ILE A 317 -17.65 -10.99 -4.22
CA ILE A 317 -16.88 -11.42 -5.39
C ILE A 317 -17.08 -10.47 -6.57
N ILE A 318 -18.34 -10.21 -6.95
CA ILE A 318 -18.68 -9.32 -8.07
C ILE A 318 -18.12 -7.92 -7.81
N PHE A 319 -18.39 -7.37 -6.63
CA PHE A 319 -17.90 -6.07 -6.20
C PHE A 319 -16.37 -5.96 -6.27
N ARG A 320 -15.66 -7.01 -5.83
CA ARG A 320 -14.20 -7.01 -5.85
C ARG A 320 -13.64 -7.05 -7.27
N ILE A 321 -14.24 -7.85 -8.15
CA ILE A 321 -13.85 -7.93 -9.56
C ILE A 321 -14.09 -6.57 -10.23
N ILE A 322 -15.28 -6.01 -10.12
CA ILE A 322 -15.65 -4.73 -10.74
C ILE A 322 -14.67 -3.62 -10.33
N ASN A 323 -14.45 -3.43 -9.03
CA ASN A 323 -13.58 -2.35 -8.54
C ASN A 323 -12.14 -2.48 -9.02
N ASN A 324 -11.61 -3.69 -9.11
CA ASN A 324 -10.23 -3.90 -9.55
C ASN A 324 -10.08 -3.84 -11.08
N VAL A 325 -11.08 -4.30 -11.83
CA VAL A 325 -11.12 -4.13 -13.29
C VAL A 325 -11.25 -2.65 -13.64
N PHE A 326 -12.18 -1.94 -13.00
CA PHE A 326 -12.32 -0.50 -13.15
C PHE A 326 -11.02 0.22 -12.82
N GLY A 327 -10.44 -0.01 -11.63
CA GLY A 327 -9.17 0.63 -11.25
C GLY A 327 -8.02 0.31 -12.22
N ALA A 328 -7.99 -0.90 -12.79
CA ALA A 328 -6.98 -1.27 -13.77
C ALA A 328 -7.14 -0.57 -15.12
N LEU A 329 -8.37 -0.54 -15.65
CA LEU A 329 -8.68 0.14 -16.90
C LEU A 329 -8.52 1.65 -16.75
N TYR A 330 -8.95 2.22 -15.62
CA TYR A 330 -8.82 3.63 -15.32
C TYR A 330 -7.35 4.08 -15.28
N SER A 331 -6.51 3.37 -14.52
CA SER A 331 -5.06 3.66 -14.48
C SER A 331 -4.42 3.56 -15.86
N LYS A 332 -4.81 2.55 -16.66
CA LYS A 332 -4.25 2.34 -18.00
C LYS A 332 -4.70 3.42 -18.99
N GLY A 333 -5.98 3.76 -18.98
CA GLY A 333 -6.55 4.81 -19.82
C GLY A 333 -5.94 6.18 -19.49
N PHE A 334 -5.76 6.49 -18.20
CA PHE A 334 -5.12 7.72 -17.80
C PHE A 334 -3.67 7.81 -18.29
N ASP A 335 -2.85 6.76 -18.11
CA ASP A 335 -1.48 6.71 -18.64
C ASP A 335 -1.46 6.96 -20.16
N TYR A 336 -2.37 6.32 -20.90
CA TYR A 336 -2.48 6.50 -22.35
C TYR A 336 -2.80 7.96 -22.73
N ILE A 337 -3.78 8.57 -22.06
CA ILE A 337 -4.20 9.95 -22.33
C ILE A 337 -3.06 10.93 -22.03
N THR A 338 -2.44 10.86 -20.85
CA THR A 338 -1.39 11.83 -20.49
C THR A 338 -0.18 11.72 -21.41
N ASN A 339 0.17 10.50 -21.84
CA ASN A 339 1.28 10.31 -22.76
C ASN A 339 0.96 10.80 -24.17
N SER A 340 -0.30 10.67 -24.61
CA SER A 340 -0.73 11.19 -25.91
C SER A 340 -0.70 12.72 -25.94
N ILE A 341 -1.10 13.37 -24.84
CA ILE A 341 -1.00 14.82 -24.68
C ILE A 341 0.47 15.26 -24.70
N ASN A 342 1.34 14.61 -23.92
CA ASN A 342 2.77 14.94 -23.90
C ASN A 342 3.43 14.83 -25.28
N LYS A 343 3.10 13.79 -26.06
CA LYS A 343 3.63 13.63 -27.42
C LYS A 343 3.18 14.75 -28.35
N LYS A 344 1.90 15.14 -28.32
CA LYS A 344 1.37 16.25 -29.12
C LYS A 344 2.02 17.58 -28.75
N VAL A 345 2.22 17.84 -27.46
CA VAL A 345 2.91 19.06 -26.99
C VAL A 345 4.35 19.08 -27.50
N LEU A 346 5.09 17.97 -27.44
CA LEU A 346 6.46 17.89 -27.96
C LEU A 346 6.52 18.08 -29.49
N MET A 347 5.55 17.57 -30.24
CA MET A 347 5.47 17.78 -31.69
C MET A 347 5.22 19.25 -32.02
N ASN A 348 4.28 19.90 -31.34
CA ASN A 348 3.96 21.32 -31.57
C ASN A 348 5.11 22.27 -31.17
N VAL A 349 5.97 21.88 -30.21
CA VAL A 349 7.17 22.67 -29.83
C VAL A 349 8.31 22.50 -30.84
N ASN A 350 8.37 21.38 -31.56
CA ASN A 350 9.38 21.16 -32.60
C ASN A 350 8.99 21.73 -33.97
N GLU A 351 7.72 22.12 -34.14
CA GLU A 351 7.18 22.73 -35.37
C GLU A 351 7.12 24.28 -35.30
N ALA A 352 7.41 24.87 -34.13
CA ALA A 352 7.50 26.31 -33.89
C ALA A 352 8.96 26.74 -33.72
#